data_AF-Q9YHQ7-F1
#
_entry.id   AF-Q9YHQ7-F1
#
_cell.length_a   1.000
_cell.length_b   1.000
_cell.length_c   1.000
_cell.angle_alpha   90.00
_cell.angle_beta   90.00
_cell.angle_gamma   90.00
#
_symmetry.space_group_name_H-M   'P 1'
#
loop_
_entity.id
_entity.type
_entity.pdbx_description
1 polymer ?
#
loop_
_entity_poly.entity_id
_entity_poly.type
_entity_poly.pdbx_seq_one_letter_code
_entity_poly.pdbx_strand_id
1 'polypeptide(L)'
;VFTVRVDQTPQTITKETGESLTINCVLRDSNCGFSSTYWYRKKSASTNEESISKGGRYVETVNSGSKSFSLRINDLTVEDSGTYRCKGLRLASLIVGSWTANWRGDLYGGGTVVTVNPGIPLSPPIVSLLHSATEEQRANGFV
;
A
#
# COMPACT_ATOMS: atom_id res chain seq x y z
N VAL A 1 -20.93 23.94 6.48
CA VAL A 1 -19.61 23.88 7.17
C VAL A 1 -18.86 22.70 6.59
N PHE A 2 -17.74 22.92 5.90
CA PHE A 2 -16.92 21.83 5.36
C PHE A 2 -15.78 21.55 6.35
N THR A 3 -15.73 20.32 6.87
CA THR A 3 -14.68 19.88 7.79
C THR A 3 -13.52 19.29 7.01
N VAL A 4 -12.30 19.79 7.24
CA VAL A 4 -11.06 19.28 6.63
C VAL A 4 -10.94 17.78 6.85
N ARG A 5 -10.65 17.00 5.79
CA ARG A 5 -10.55 15.54 5.86
C ARG A 5 -9.57 14.96 4.85
N VAL A 6 -9.18 13.71 5.06
CA VAL A 6 -8.30 12.96 4.15
C VAL A 6 -9.07 11.81 3.52
N ASP A 7 -9.25 11.87 2.21
CA ASP A 7 -9.82 10.78 1.43
C ASP A 7 -8.71 9.76 1.15
N GLN A 8 -8.76 8.61 1.82
CA GLN A 8 -7.86 7.49 1.58
C GLN A 8 -8.53 6.46 0.67
N THR A 9 -7.85 6.05 -0.41
CA THR A 9 -8.37 5.10 -1.39
C THR A 9 -7.29 4.11 -1.85
N PRO A 10 -7.66 2.85 -2.18
CA PRO A 10 -8.99 2.27 -2.02
C PRO A 10 -9.32 1.96 -0.54
N GLN A 11 -10.59 1.67 -0.20
CA GLN A 11 -10.95 1.19 1.14
C GLN A 11 -10.58 -0.27 1.35
N THR A 12 -10.63 -1.07 0.29
CA THR A 12 -10.27 -2.49 0.29
C THR A 12 -9.63 -2.84 -1.05
N ILE A 13 -8.61 -3.68 -1.01
CA ILE A 13 -7.94 -4.18 -2.21
C ILE A 13 -7.41 -5.59 -1.97
N THR A 14 -7.60 -6.45 -2.97
CA THR A 14 -7.03 -7.80 -3.02
C THR A 14 -6.02 -7.87 -4.15
N LYS A 15 -4.86 -8.44 -3.88
CA LYS A 15 -3.73 -8.59 -4.82
C LYS A 15 -3.08 -9.95 -4.66
N GLU A 16 -2.33 -10.37 -5.67
CA GLU A 16 -1.52 -11.59 -5.63
C GLU A 16 -0.07 -11.28 -5.23
N THR A 17 0.61 -12.27 -4.64
CA THR A 17 2.05 -12.18 -4.35
C THR A 17 2.85 -11.77 -5.60
N GLY A 18 3.82 -10.87 -5.44
CA GLY A 18 4.65 -10.33 -6.52
C GLY A 18 4.04 -9.12 -7.24
N GLU A 19 2.73 -8.88 -7.12
CA GLU A 19 2.11 -7.66 -7.66
C GLU A 19 2.55 -6.40 -6.89
N SER A 20 2.16 -5.24 -7.41
CA SER A 20 2.27 -3.97 -6.70
C SER A 20 0.88 -3.37 -6.46
N LEU A 21 0.76 -2.57 -5.39
CA LEU A 21 -0.44 -1.76 -5.12
C LEU A 21 -0.06 -0.31 -4.84
N THR A 22 -1.02 0.60 -5.00
CA THR A 22 -0.88 2.00 -4.63
C THR A 22 -2.06 2.45 -3.77
N ILE A 23 -1.76 3.01 -2.61
CA ILE A 23 -2.74 3.64 -1.72
C ILE A 23 -2.58 5.15 -1.85
N ASN A 24 -3.68 5.86 -2.06
CA ASN A 24 -3.70 7.32 -2.25
C ASN A 24 -4.38 8.00 -1.08
N CYS A 25 -3.85 9.16 -0.68
CA CYS A 25 -4.43 10.05 0.31
C CYS A 25 -4.54 11.47 -0.23
N VAL A 26 -5.74 12.04 -0.21
CA VAL A 26 -6.03 13.36 -0.76
C VAL A 26 -6.63 14.25 0.33
N LEU A 27 -6.04 15.42 0.55
CA LEU A 27 -6.58 16.43 1.46
C LEU A 27 -7.74 17.16 0.80
N ARG A 28 -8.92 17.10 1.43
CA ARG A 28 -10.11 17.84 1.03
C ARG A 28 -10.37 19.01 1.94
N ASP A 29 -11.09 19.99 1.39
CA ASP A 29 -11.67 21.10 2.15
C ASP A 29 -10.63 21.96 2.88
N SER A 30 -9.42 22.06 2.31
CA SER A 30 -8.29 22.83 2.83
C SER A 30 -7.60 23.61 1.71
N ASN A 31 -7.19 24.84 1.99
CA ASN A 31 -6.36 25.65 1.09
C ASN A 31 -4.86 25.41 1.27
N CYS A 32 -4.46 24.80 2.38
CA CYS A 32 -3.09 24.41 2.66
C CYS A 32 -2.88 22.93 2.33
N GLY A 33 -1.65 22.54 1.96
CA GLY A 33 -1.25 21.15 1.80
C GLY A 33 -0.74 20.51 3.10
N PHE A 34 -0.22 19.30 2.99
CA PHE A 34 0.50 18.63 4.08
C PHE A 34 1.93 19.18 4.17
N SER A 35 2.42 19.38 5.39
CA SER A 35 3.83 19.70 5.65
C SER A 35 4.68 18.44 5.79
N SER A 36 4.09 17.33 6.25
CA SER A 36 4.75 16.05 6.41
C SER A 36 3.74 14.92 6.29
N THR A 37 4.19 13.76 5.83
CA THR A 37 3.35 12.58 5.57
C THR A 37 3.93 11.34 6.24
N TYR A 38 3.05 10.50 6.76
CA TYR A 38 3.40 9.28 7.46
C TYR A 38 2.47 8.15 7.04
N TRP A 39 2.99 6.93 7.12
CA TRP A 39 2.27 5.71 6.77
C TRP A 39 2.36 4.74 7.93
N TYR A 40 1.26 4.06 8.17
CA TYR A 40 1.12 3.08 9.23
C TYR A 40 0.49 1.81 8.69
N ARG A 41 0.84 0.67 9.29
CA ARG A 41 0.24 -0.63 8.99
C ARG A 41 -0.06 -1.37 10.28
N LYS A 42 -1.26 -1.93 10.35
CA LYS A 42 -1.63 -2.98 11.28
C LYS A 42 -1.72 -4.30 10.51
N LYS A 43 -0.79 -5.22 10.76
CA LYS A 43 -0.80 -6.56 10.14
C LYS A 43 -2.07 -7.31 10.54
N SER A 44 -2.62 -8.15 9.66
CA SER A 44 -3.86 -8.90 9.94
C SER A 44 -3.81 -9.73 11.23
N ALA A 45 -2.64 -10.28 11.56
CA ALA A 45 -2.41 -11.07 12.78
C ALA A 45 -1.98 -10.24 14.00
N SER A 46 -1.94 -8.90 13.91
CA SER A 46 -1.46 -8.02 14.98
C SER A 46 -2.57 -7.10 15.49
N THR A 47 -2.53 -6.78 16.78
CA THR A 47 -3.35 -5.72 17.38
C THR A 47 -2.71 -4.34 17.25
N ASN A 48 -1.39 -4.29 17.09
CA ASN A 48 -0.59 -3.08 17.08
C ASN A 48 -0.45 -2.50 15.67
N GLU A 49 -0.44 -1.17 15.60
CA GLU A 49 -0.14 -0.41 14.40
C GLU A 49 1.34 0.01 14.41
N GLU A 50 2.02 -0.18 13.29
CA GLU A 50 3.46 0.05 13.11
C GLU A 50 3.67 1.17 12.08
N SER A 51 4.67 2.03 12.29
CA SER A 51 5.07 3.01 11.28
C SER A 51 5.82 2.33 10.13
N ILE A 52 5.47 2.70 8.90
CA ILE A 52 6.19 2.25 7.70
C ILE A 52 7.31 3.24 7.40
N SER A 53 8.54 2.73 7.38
CA SER A 53 9.69 3.45 6.84
C SER A 53 9.64 3.44 5.31
N LYS A 54 9.75 4.64 4.71
CA LYS A 54 9.81 4.82 3.26
C LYS A 54 11.17 4.35 2.74
N GLY A 55 11.20 3.73 1.55
CA GLY A 55 12.39 3.14 0.95
C GLY A 55 12.23 1.65 0.62
N GLY A 56 13.14 1.11 -0.19
CA GLY A 56 13.07 -0.27 -0.67
C GLY A 56 11.78 -0.52 -1.47
N ARG A 57 10.96 -1.46 -1.03
CA ARG A 57 9.66 -1.80 -1.67
C ARG A 57 8.58 -0.73 -1.47
N TYR A 58 8.75 0.19 -0.51
CA TYR A 58 7.77 1.20 -0.14
C TYR A 58 8.15 2.57 -0.73
N VAL A 59 7.45 2.98 -1.80
CA VAL A 59 7.74 4.21 -2.54
C VAL A 59 6.64 5.23 -2.31
N GLU A 60 6.97 6.34 -1.65
CA GLU A 60 6.04 7.46 -1.51
C GLU A 60 6.17 8.43 -2.69
N THR A 61 5.03 8.94 -3.17
CA THR A 61 4.96 10.08 -4.08
C THR A 61 4.13 11.18 -3.46
N VAL A 62 4.65 12.40 -3.38
CA VAL A 62 3.94 13.57 -2.85
C VAL A 62 3.63 14.52 -4.00
N ASN A 63 2.36 14.93 -4.10
CA ASN A 63 1.91 15.92 -5.06
C ASN A 63 1.27 17.10 -4.31
N SER A 64 2.05 18.17 -4.17
CA SER A 64 1.63 19.40 -3.48
C SER A 64 0.48 20.11 -4.21
N GLY A 65 0.47 20.08 -5.55
CA GLY A 65 -0.56 20.73 -6.36
C GLY A 65 -1.95 20.13 -6.16
N SER A 66 -2.05 18.80 -6.12
CA SER A 66 -3.30 18.08 -5.81
C SER A 66 -3.51 17.86 -4.31
N LYS A 67 -2.64 18.39 -3.44
CA LYS A 67 -2.65 18.20 -1.98
C LYS A 67 -2.81 16.71 -1.62
N SER A 68 -2.09 15.86 -2.32
CA SER A 68 -2.19 14.41 -2.19
C SER A 68 -0.82 13.76 -2.07
N PHE A 69 -0.81 12.55 -1.55
CA PHE A 69 0.36 11.69 -1.53
C PHE A 69 -0.09 10.24 -1.64
N SER A 70 0.81 9.37 -2.09
CA SER A 70 0.52 7.96 -2.28
C SER A 70 1.68 7.09 -1.84
N LEU A 71 1.36 5.87 -1.43
CA LEU A 71 2.33 4.82 -1.13
C LEU A 71 2.14 3.69 -2.14
N ARG A 72 3.16 3.47 -2.96
CA ARG A 72 3.28 2.26 -3.77
C ARG A 72 4.05 1.20 -3.00
N ILE A 73 3.50 0.01 -2.90
CA ILE A 73 4.15 -1.17 -2.31
C ILE A 73 4.44 -2.13 -3.45
N ASN A 74 5.71 -2.43 -3.67
CA ASN A 74 6.18 -3.31 -4.73
C ASN A 74 6.36 -4.73 -4.23
N ASP A 75 6.28 -5.72 -5.12
CA ASP A 75 6.64 -7.12 -4.84
C ASP A 75 5.95 -7.62 -3.55
N LEU A 76 4.63 -7.56 -3.55
CA LEU A 76 3.79 -7.87 -2.38
C LEU A 76 4.01 -9.29 -1.90
N THR A 77 4.00 -9.49 -0.58
CA THR A 77 3.97 -10.82 0.04
C THR A 77 2.72 -11.00 0.87
N VAL A 78 2.37 -12.24 1.20
CA VAL A 78 1.21 -12.55 2.07
C VAL A 78 1.29 -11.82 3.43
N GLU A 79 2.50 -11.54 3.92
CA GLU A 79 2.73 -10.80 5.17
C GLU A 79 2.37 -9.32 5.08
N ASP A 80 2.29 -8.78 3.87
CA ASP A 80 1.84 -7.41 3.61
C ASP A 80 0.32 -7.25 3.80
N SER A 81 -0.42 -8.34 3.99
CA SER A 81 -1.83 -8.28 4.35
C SER A 81 -2.04 -7.54 5.69
N GLY A 82 -3.01 -6.63 5.71
CA GLY A 82 -3.31 -5.82 6.88
C GLY A 82 -4.09 -4.57 6.54
N THR A 83 -4.26 -3.70 7.54
CA THR A 83 -4.87 -2.38 7.34
C THR A 83 -3.79 -1.31 7.30
N TYR A 84 -3.74 -0.56 6.23
CA TYR A 84 -2.81 0.56 6.04
C TYR A 84 -3.52 1.88 6.28
N ARG A 85 -2.85 2.83 6.92
CA ARG A 85 -3.41 4.16 7.20
C ARG A 85 -2.39 5.24 6.93
N CYS A 86 -2.81 6.28 6.23
CA CYS A 86 -1.98 7.47 6.05
C CYS A 86 -2.28 8.50 7.14
N LYS A 87 -1.27 9.32 7.44
CA LYS A 87 -1.38 10.48 8.31
C LYS A 87 -0.66 11.65 7.65
N GLY A 88 -1.33 12.80 7.60
CA GLY A 88 -0.72 14.05 7.18
C GLY A 88 -0.63 15.03 8.34
N LEU A 89 0.55 15.62 8.53
CA LEU A 89 0.70 16.80 9.36
C LEU A 89 0.33 18.03 8.53
N ARG A 90 -0.57 18.85 9.07
CA ARG A 90 -0.88 20.17 8.52
C ARG A 90 -0.30 21.23 9.44
N LEU A 91 0.49 22.12 8.84
CA LEU A 91 0.92 23.37 9.43
C LEU A 91 0.32 24.51 8.61
N ALA A 92 -0.37 25.43 9.25
CA ALA A 92 -0.89 26.64 8.61
C ALA A 92 -0.53 27.86 9.47
N SER A 93 -0.13 28.94 8.83
CA SER A 93 0.10 30.23 9.48
C SER A 93 -0.75 31.28 8.79
N LEU A 94 -1.46 32.10 9.57
CA LEU A 94 -2.29 33.19 9.09
C LEU A 94 -1.85 34.49 9.78
N ILE A 95 -1.51 35.50 8.98
CA ILE A 95 -1.18 36.83 9.49
C ILE A 95 -2.49 37.63 9.63
N VAL A 96 -2.75 38.15 10.83
CA VAL A 96 -3.93 38.95 11.15
C VAL A 96 -3.47 40.26 11.81
N GLY A 97 -3.33 41.31 11.00
CA GLY A 97 -2.71 42.57 11.44
C GLY A 97 -1.25 42.35 11.83
N SER A 98 -0.88 42.76 13.04
CA SER A 98 0.47 42.53 13.59
C SER A 98 0.66 41.15 14.23
N TRP A 99 -0.35 40.28 14.20
CA TRP A 99 -0.33 38.97 14.85
C TRP A 99 -0.19 37.82 13.85
N THR A 100 0.42 36.72 14.28
CA THR A 100 0.50 35.48 13.50
C THR A 100 -0.23 34.35 14.26
N ALA A 101 -1.23 33.77 13.61
CA ALA A 101 -1.97 32.61 14.11
C ALA A 101 -1.42 31.34 13.46
N ASN A 102 -0.87 30.44 14.28
CA ASN A 102 -0.30 29.17 13.81
C ASN A 102 -1.21 28.01 14.21
N TRP A 103 -1.42 27.08 13.27
CA TRP A 103 -2.25 25.91 13.44
C TRP A 103 -1.45 24.65 13.12
N ARG A 104 -1.47 23.70 14.05
CA ARG A 104 -0.92 22.36 13.88
C ARG A 104 -2.03 21.33 14.04
N GLY A 105 -2.21 20.48 13.03
CA GLY A 105 -3.23 19.42 13.08
C GLY A 105 -2.73 18.15 12.42
N ASP A 106 -3.01 17.03 13.07
CA ASP A 106 -2.78 15.70 12.52
C ASP A 106 -4.08 15.21 11.88
N LEU A 107 -4.02 14.82 10.60
CA LEU A 107 -5.16 14.31 9.85
C LEU A 107 -4.91 12.88 9.41
N TYR A 108 -5.88 12.01 9.65
CA TYR A 108 -5.77 10.58 9.37
C TYR A 108 -6.68 10.18 8.21
N GLY A 109 -6.19 9.28 7.36
CA GLY A 109 -7.00 8.63 6.34
C GLY A 109 -7.98 7.62 6.94
N GLY A 110 -8.96 7.20 6.15
CA GLY A 110 -9.96 6.20 6.55
C GLY A 110 -9.40 4.80 6.77
N GLY A 111 -8.25 4.49 6.19
CA GLY A 111 -7.66 3.14 6.17
C GLY A 111 -7.94 2.40 4.85
N THR A 112 -7.06 1.46 4.52
CA THR A 112 -7.16 0.55 3.38
C THR A 112 -6.90 -0.86 3.87
N VAL A 113 -7.88 -1.74 3.73
CA VAL A 113 -7.72 -3.18 3.99
C VAL A 113 -7.06 -3.82 2.77
N VAL A 114 -5.89 -4.39 2.97
CA VAL A 114 -5.11 -5.09 1.93
C VAL A 114 -5.13 -6.58 2.23
N THR A 115 -5.52 -7.36 1.23
CA THR A 115 -5.41 -8.83 1.24
C THR A 115 -4.46 -9.25 0.14
N VAL A 116 -3.41 -9.99 0.49
CA VAL A 116 -2.47 -10.55 -0.48
C VAL A 116 -2.62 -12.07 -0.50
N ASN A 117 -3.05 -12.61 -1.62
CA ASN A 117 -3.19 -14.04 -1.83
C ASN A 117 -1.84 -14.68 -2.18
N PRO A 118 -1.54 -15.89 -1.68
CA PRO A 118 -0.40 -16.65 -2.17
C PRO A 118 -0.63 -16.97 -3.64
N GLY A 119 0.30 -16.57 -4.51
CA GLY A 119 0.22 -16.88 -5.93
C GLY A 119 0.05 -18.37 -6.18
N ILE A 120 -0.63 -18.73 -7.26
CA ILE A 120 -0.83 -20.14 -7.65
C ILE A 120 0.57 -20.79 -7.74
N PRO A 121 0.84 -21.90 -7.01
CA PRO A 121 2.07 -22.65 -7.24
C PRO A 121 2.08 -23.04 -8.72
N LEU A 122 3.05 -22.51 -9.47
CA LEU A 122 3.29 -22.97 -10.84
C LEU A 122 3.49 -24.48 -10.74
N SER A 123 2.53 -25.23 -11.27
CA SER A 123 2.61 -26.69 -11.35
C SER A 123 4.00 -27.05 -11.88
N PRO A 124 4.69 -28.07 -11.34
CA PRO A 124 5.98 -28.48 -11.87
C PRO A 124 5.86 -28.71 -13.39
N PRO A 125 6.87 -28.34 -14.19
CA PRO A 125 6.78 -28.46 -15.63
C PRO A 125 6.41 -29.90 -16.00
N ILE A 126 5.37 -30.05 -16.82
CA ILE A 126 4.88 -31.34 -17.38
C ILE A 126 6.01 -32.13 -18.07
N VAL A 127 7.13 -31.48 -18.37
CA VAL A 127 8.38 -32.07 -18.87
C VAL A 127 8.86 -33.26 -18.03
N SER A 128 8.60 -33.30 -16.71
CA SER A 128 9.01 -34.45 -15.88
C SER A 128 8.18 -35.72 -16.15
N LEU A 129 6.92 -35.59 -16.57
CA LEU A 129 6.06 -36.72 -16.94
C LEU A 129 6.44 -37.28 -18.33
N LEU A 130 6.83 -36.40 -19.26
CA LEU A 130 7.26 -36.80 -20.61
C LEU A 130 8.57 -37.62 -20.60
N HIS A 131 9.54 -37.27 -19.74
CA HIS A 131 10.77 -38.07 -19.60
C HIS A 131 10.49 -39.45 -18.99
N SER A 132 9.56 -39.54 -18.04
CA SER A 132 9.20 -40.82 -17.41
C SER A 132 8.51 -41.76 -18.41
N ALA A 133 7.61 -41.24 -19.26
CA ALA A 133 6.91 -42.03 -20.26
C ALA A 133 7.84 -42.51 -21.40
N THR A 134 8.84 -41.71 -21.80
CA THR A 134 9.79 -42.12 -22.84
C THR A 134 10.81 -43.15 -22.36
N GLU A 135 11.23 -43.12 -21.09
CA GLU A 135 12.05 -44.19 -20.50
C GLU A 135 11.26 -45.49 -20.32
N GLU A 136 10.00 -45.42 -19.90
CA GLU A 136 9.14 -46.59 -19.74
C GLU A 136 8.80 -47.25 -21.10
N GLN A 137 8.56 -46.46 -22.14
CA GLN A 137 8.39 -46.99 -23.50
C GLN A 137 9.67 -47.60 -24.08
N ARG A 138 10.85 -47.09 -23.72
CA ARG A 138 12.15 -47.65 -24.13
C ARG A 138 12.49 -48.95 -23.38
N ALA A 139 12.01 -49.12 -22.16
CA ALA A 139 12.16 -50.34 -21.37
C ALA A 139 11.22 -51.46 -21.82
N ASN A 140 10.05 -51.13 -22.37
CA ASN A 140 9.01 -52.07 -22.78
C ASN A 140 9.13 -52.52 -24.25
N GLY A 141 10.36 -52.74 -24.74
CA GLY A 141 10.66 -53.14 -26.12
C GLY A 141 9.65 -54.12 -26.72
N PHE A 142 8.77 -53.59 -27.58
CA PHE A 142 7.97 -54.38 -28.50
C PHE A 142 8.90 -54.84 -29.63
N VAL A 143 9.04 -56.17 -29.74
CA VAL A 143 9.59 -56.90 -30.89
C VAL A 143 8.72 -56.64 -32.12
#